data_AF-X1FXC4-F1
#
_entry.id   AF-X1FXC4-F1
#
_cell.length_a   1.000
_cell.length_b   1.000
_cell.length_c   1.000
_cell.angle_alpha   90.00
_cell.angle_beta   90.00
_cell.angle_gamma   90.00
#
_symmetry.space_group_name_H-M   'P 1'
#
loop_
_entity.id
_entity.type
_entity.pdbx_description
1 polymer ?
#
loop_
_entity_poly.entity_id
_entity_poly.type
_entity_poly.pdbx_seq_one_letter_code
_entity_poly.pdbx_strand_id
1 'polypeptide(L)' 'MSLQAALKEIAKLTPEEKLQLVEEVWDELSEHSEDIPLTEAQKKELNRRLDEYEKNPENVLTWEEVKASIRRR' A
#
# COMPACT_ATOMS: atom_id res chain seq x y z
N MET A 1 13.60 -18.31 10.47
CA MET A 1 12.24 -18.91 10.52
C MET A 1 11.73 -19.00 9.08
N SER A 2 10.90 -19.98 8.69
CA SER A 2 10.31 -20.00 7.33
C SER A 2 9.05 -19.14 7.27
N LEU A 3 8.70 -18.60 6.10
CA LEU A 3 7.47 -17.83 5.91
C LEU A 3 6.22 -18.65 6.27
N GLN A 4 6.23 -19.95 5.97
CA GLN A 4 5.15 -20.87 6.37
C GLN A 4 5.02 -21.02 7.89
N ALA A 5 6.14 -21.02 8.63
CA ALA A 5 6.09 -21.06 10.08
C ALA A 5 5.58 -19.73 10.66
N ALA A 6 6.01 -18.60 10.12
CA ALA A 6 5.50 -17.28 10.51
C ALA A 6 3.99 -17.16 10.29
N LEU A 7 3.48 -17.58 9.12
CA LEU A 7 2.05 -17.55 8.81
C LEU A 7 1.21 -18.39 9.80
N LYS A 8 1.75 -19.51 10.32
CA LYS A 8 1.06 -20.31 11.34
C LYS A 8 0.93 -19.59 12.67
N GLU A 9 1.91 -18.79 13.05
CA GLU A 9 1.86 -17.99 14.29
C GLU A 9 0.94 -16.78 14.11
N ILE A 10 1.05 -16.08 12.97
CA ILE A 10 0.14 -14.97 12.61
C ILE A 10 -1.32 -15.45 12.60
N ALA A 11 -1.59 -16.67 12.12
CA ALA A 11 -2.95 -17.21 12.08
C ALA A 11 -3.62 -17.27 13.46
N LYS A 12 -2.85 -17.41 14.55
CA LYS A 12 -3.34 -17.48 15.94
C LYS A 12 -3.73 -16.11 16.51
N LEU A 13 -3.25 -15.03 15.91
CA LEU A 13 -3.54 -13.66 16.34
C LEU A 13 -5.02 -13.30 16.09
N THR A 14 -5.56 -12.46 16.97
CA THR A 14 -6.83 -11.77 16.77
C THR A 14 -6.78 -10.84 15.56
N PRO A 15 -7.93 -10.46 14.97
CA PRO A 15 -7.96 -9.48 13.88
C PRO A 15 -7.24 -8.16 14.23
N GLU A 16 -7.38 -7.69 15.46
CA GLU A 16 -6.75 -6.47 15.95
C GLU A 16 -5.22 -6.60 16.02
N GLU A 17 -4.71 -7.69 16.59
CA GLU A 17 -3.26 -7.98 16.63
C GLU A 17 -2.67 -8.16 15.22
N LYS A 18 -3.44 -8.74 14.28
CA LYS A 18 -3.00 -8.85 12.88
C LYS A 18 -2.88 -7.48 12.24
N LEU A 19 -3.83 -6.58 12.50
CA LEU A 19 -3.79 -5.23 11.97
C LEU A 19 -2.57 -4.46 12.52
N GLN A 20 -2.34 -4.55 13.83
CA GLN A 20 -1.16 -3.96 14.46
C GLN A 20 0.14 -4.52 13.88
N LEU A 21 0.24 -5.85 13.69
CA LEU A 21 1.41 -6.46 13.07
C LEU A 21 1.64 -5.97 11.63
N VAL A 22 0.56 -5.80 10.85
CA VAL A 22 0.68 -5.27 9.48
C VAL A 22 1.23 -3.85 9.50
N GLU A 23 0.78 -3.01 10.44
CA GLU A 23 1.28 -1.65 10.63
C GLU A 23 2.77 -1.65 11.03
N GLU A 24 3.15 -2.43 12.06
CA GLU A 24 4.55 -2.52 12.52
C GLU A 24 5.50 -3.01 11.41
N VAL A 25 5.10 -4.03 10.65
CA VAL A 25 5.89 -4.51 9.50
C VAL A 25 5.96 -3.45 8.40
N TRP A 26 4.89 -2.69 8.18
CA TRP A 26 4.88 -1.64 7.17
C TRP A 26 5.80 -0.48 7.56
N ASP A 27 5.80 -0.08 8.82
CA ASP A 27 6.69 0.95 9.36
C ASP A 27 8.16 0.53 9.22
N GLU A 28 8.52 -0.71 9.62
CA GLU A 28 9.87 -1.25 9.45
C GLU A 28 10.32 -1.25 7.97
N LEU A 29 9.46 -1.70 7.06
CA LEU A 29 9.78 -1.70 5.62
C LEU A 29 9.96 -0.29 5.06
N SER A 30 9.25 0.70 5.62
CA SER A 30 9.35 2.09 5.18
C SER A 30 10.69 2.73 5.54
N GLU A 31 11.30 2.33 6.67
CA GLU A 31 12.63 2.77 7.10
C GLU A 31 13.75 2.27 6.18
N HIS A 32 13.49 1.18 5.43
CA HIS A 32 14.43 0.53 4.51
C HIS A 32 13.93 0.55 3.06
N SER A 33 13.18 1.57 2.67
CA SER A 33 12.54 1.65 1.35
C SER A 33 13.53 1.58 0.17
N GLU A 34 14.79 2.00 0.38
CA GLU A 34 15.87 1.90 -0.60
C GLU A 34 16.27 0.46 -0.97
N ASP A 35 16.02 -0.51 -0.08
CA ASP A 35 16.34 -1.93 -0.33
C ASP A 35 15.40 -2.56 -1.36
N ILE A 36 14.27 -1.90 -1.64
CA ILE A 36 13.27 -2.34 -2.63
C ILE A 36 13.12 -1.23 -3.69
N PRO A 37 14.11 -1.05 -4.59
CA PRO A 37 14.09 0.03 -5.54
C PRO A 37 12.97 -0.16 -6.57
N LEU A 38 12.29 0.93 -6.90
CA LEU A 38 11.32 0.96 -7.99
C LEU A 38 12.00 0.62 -9.32
N THR A 39 11.30 -0.17 -10.14
CA THR A 39 11.68 -0.36 -11.54
C THR A 39 11.54 0.95 -12.31
N GLU A 40 12.31 1.09 -13.40
CA GLU A 40 12.22 2.27 -14.26
C GLU A 40 10.81 2.49 -14.83
N ALA A 41 10.09 1.40 -15.12
CA ALA A 41 8.69 1.47 -15.56
C ALA A 41 7.77 2.06 -14.48
N GLN A 42 7.95 1.66 -13.21
CA GLN A 42 7.19 2.21 -12.09
C GLN A 42 7.53 3.69 -11.85
N LYS A 43 8.82 4.07 -11.84
CA LYS A 43 9.24 5.47 -11.71
C LYS A 43 8.61 6.35 -12.79
N LYS A 44 8.64 5.88 -14.05
CA LYS A 44 8.04 6.60 -15.18
C LYS A 44 6.54 6.80 -15.01
N GLU A 45 5.82 5.77 -14.55
CA GLU A 45 4.38 5.87 -14.34
C GLU A 45 4.03 6.83 -13.18
N LEU A 46 4.81 6.82 -12.10
CA LEU A 46 4.63 7.77 -11.00
C LEU A 46 4.85 9.22 -11.46
N ASN A 47 5.93 9.47 -12.19
CA ASN A 47 6.21 10.81 -12.75
C ASN A 47 5.09 11.25 -13.70
N ARG A 48 4.60 10.37 -14.57
CA ARG A 48 3.47 10.68 -15.47
C ARG A 48 2.22 11.07 -14.69
N ARG A 49 1.88 10.34 -13.63
CA ARG A 49 0.70 10.65 -12.79
C ARG A 49 0.87 11.95 -12.02
N LEU A 50 2.08 12.24 -11.54
CA LEU A 50 2.38 13.49 -10.87
C LEU A 50 2.22 14.67 -11.83
N ASP A 51 2.80 14.59 -13.04
CA ASP A 51 2.66 15.61 -14.07
C ASP A 51 1.18 15.86 -14.47
N GLU A 52 0.36 14.81 -14.50
CA GLU A 52 -1.07 14.91 -14.80
C GLU A 52 -1.84 15.58 -13.66
N TYR A 53 -1.52 15.25 -12.42
CA TYR A 53 -2.11 15.88 -11.24
C TYR A 53 -1.73 17.36 -11.15
N GLU A 54 -0.47 17.72 -11.38
CA GLU A 54 -0.01 19.12 -11.37
C GLU A 54 -0.72 19.97 -12.46
N LYS A 55 -1.01 19.38 -13.62
CA LYS A 55 -1.75 20.06 -14.70
C LYS A 55 -3.24 20.20 -14.40
N ASN A 56 -3.82 19.27 -13.65
CA ASN A 56 -5.25 19.29 -13.32
C ASN A 56 -5.50 18.72 -11.91
N PRO A 57 -5.28 19.53 -10.85
CA PRO A 57 -5.38 19.06 -9.47
C PRO A 57 -6.78 18.59 -9.06
N GLU A 58 -7.81 19.06 -9.75
CA GLU A 58 -9.21 18.71 -9.52
C GLU A 58 -9.59 17.34 -10.13
N ASN A 59 -8.72 16.75 -10.95
CA ASN A 59 -8.94 15.44 -11.57
C ASN A 59 -8.58 14.29 -10.61
N VAL A 60 -9.22 14.30 -9.45
CA VAL A 60 -9.06 13.30 -8.39
C VAL A 60 -10.43 12.80 -7.95
N LEU A 61 -10.45 11.61 -7.34
CA LEU A 61 -11.65 11.08 -6.70
C LEU A 61 -11.55 11.30 -5.19
N THR A 62 -12.64 11.77 -4.60
CA THR A 62 -12.82 11.77 -3.15
C THR A 62 -12.88 10.33 -2.62
N TRP A 63 -12.60 10.17 -1.33
CA TRP A 63 -12.71 8.87 -0.67
C TRP A 63 -14.13 8.30 -0.75
N GLU A 64 -15.14 9.16 -0.68
CA GLU A 64 -16.55 8.85 -0.85
C GLU A 64 -16.84 8.27 -2.24
N GLU A 65 -16.31 8.88 -3.30
CA GLU A 65 -16.45 8.41 -4.67
C GLU A 65 -15.77 7.06 -4.89
N VAL A 66 -14.56 6.88 -4.34
CA VAL A 66 -13.85 5.59 -4.38
C VAL A 66 -14.66 4.50 -3.69
N LYS A 67 -15.11 4.73 -2.44
CA LYS A 67 -15.98 3.79 -1.70
C LYS A 67 -17.24 3.45 -2.48
N ALA A 68 -17.89 4.45 -3.08
CA ALA A 68 -19.10 4.26 -3.89
C ALA A 68 -18.81 3.44 -5.16
N SER A 69 -17.64 3.57 -5.78
CA SER A 69 -17.25 2.77 -6.95
C SER A 69 -17.06 1.28 -6.61
N ILE A 70 -16.47 0.97 -5.46
CA ILE A 70 -16.19 -0.41 -5.02
C ILE A 70 -17.49 -1.13 -4.65
N ARG A 71 -18.40 -0.46 -3.93
CA ARG A 71 -19.69 -1.03 -3.50
C ARG A 71 -20.69 -1.28 -4.63
N ARG A 72 -20.44 -0.71 -5.82
CA ARG A 72 -21.27 -0.91 -7.03
C ARG A 72 -20.86 -2.15 -7.84
N ARG A 73 -19.79 -2.84 -7.45
CA ARG A 73 -19.37 -4.13 -8.00
C ARG A 73 -19.85 -5.28 -7.13
#